data_AF-A0A925NY07-F1
#
_entry.id   AF-A0A925NY07-F1
#
_cell.length_a   1.000
_cell.length_b   1.000
_cell.length_c   1.000
_cell.angle_alpha   90.00
_cell.angle_beta   90.00
_cell.angle_gamma   90.00
#
_symmetry.space_group_name_H-M   'P 1'
#
loop_
_entity.id
_entity.type
_entity.pdbx_description
1 polymer ?
#
loop_
_entity_poly.entity_id
_entity_poly.type
_entity_poly.pdbx_seq_one_letter_code
_entity_poly.pdbx_strand_id
1 'polypeptide(L)'
;VAIVGIINAVNLVDGIDGLAGGIGLLASMVYGFWFLQAGDYIYALCGFSLAGSLIAFLLYNVFGNTNKIFMGDTGSLVLGTVLAIMTLHFNIYYPEIKTAAHGLPAISLAIIIVPVVDTIRVIAIRIAHKRSPFSPDMNHIHHNLLKLTGDHKITSAIIVAINALIILCAFLLIDELGNNILFFLLLISGFVLGSIPFYMLRWNNAHKENKTIFALSIFLKKFKSE
;
A
#
# COMPACT_ATOMS: atom_id res chain seq x y z
N VAL A 1 1.39 -18.18 -8.85
CA VAL A 1 2.31 -17.36 -8.02
C VAL A 1 1.77 -15.96 -7.79
N ALA A 2 1.49 -15.17 -8.84
CA ALA A 2 0.99 -13.79 -8.69
C ALA A 2 -0.26 -13.65 -7.80
N ILE A 3 -1.27 -14.52 -7.99
CA ILE A 3 -2.50 -14.52 -7.18
C ILE A 3 -2.19 -14.65 -5.69
N VAL A 4 -1.48 -15.70 -5.31
CA VAL A 4 -1.09 -15.96 -3.91
C VAL A 4 -0.25 -14.81 -3.34
N GLY A 5 0.63 -14.22 -4.16
CA GLY A 5 1.41 -13.05 -3.77
C GLY A 5 0.54 -11.83 -3.45
N ILE A 6 -0.43 -11.50 -4.32
CA ILE A 6 -1.35 -10.38 -4.12
C ILE A 6 -2.24 -10.60 -2.90
N ILE A 7 -2.81 -11.81 -2.75
CA ILE A 7 -3.65 -12.16 -1.59
C ILE A 7 -2.90 -11.93 -0.28
N ASN A 8 -1.70 -12.48 -0.16
CA ASN A 8 -0.89 -12.32 1.05
C ASN A 8 -0.41 -10.88 1.24
N ALA A 9 -0.11 -10.16 0.16
CA ALA A 9 0.31 -8.77 0.23
C ALA A 9 -0.81 -7.86 0.75
N VAL A 10 -2.05 -8.08 0.31
CA VAL A 10 -3.23 -7.36 0.83
C VAL A 10 -3.48 -7.72 2.29
N ASN A 11 -3.33 -9.00 2.67
CA ASN A 11 -3.43 -9.42 4.07
C ASN A 11 -2.38 -8.71 4.97
N LEU A 12 -1.13 -8.61 4.53
CA LEU A 12 -0.06 -7.94 5.28
C LEU A 12 -0.25 -6.43 5.43
N VAL A 13 -1.01 -5.80 4.52
CA VAL A 13 -1.32 -4.36 4.60
C VAL A 13 -2.51 -4.07 5.53
N ASP A 14 -3.28 -5.09 5.92
CA ASP A 14 -4.35 -4.98 6.93
C ASP A 14 -3.80 -4.90 8.37
N GLY A 15 -2.96 -3.89 8.63
CA GLY A 15 -2.32 -3.66 9.93
C GLY A 15 -2.81 -2.42 10.68
N ILE A 16 -3.54 -1.51 10.02
CA ILE A 16 -4.09 -0.29 10.60
C ILE A 16 -5.46 0.05 10.00
N ASP A 17 -6.27 0.79 10.75
CA ASP A 17 -7.62 1.15 10.33
C ASP A 17 -7.62 2.02 9.06
N GLY A 18 -8.47 1.67 8.12
CA GLY A 18 -8.70 2.39 6.87
C GLY A 18 -7.72 2.05 5.75
N LEU A 19 -6.61 1.35 6.01
CA LEU A 19 -5.58 1.15 5.00
C LEU A 19 -5.96 0.08 3.96
N ALA A 20 -6.15 -1.17 4.37
CA ALA A 20 -6.50 -2.25 3.44
C ALA A 20 -7.82 -1.97 2.72
N GLY A 21 -8.84 -1.51 3.45
CA GLY A 21 -10.11 -1.08 2.87
C GLY A 21 -9.98 0.11 1.92
N GLY A 22 -9.13 1.10 2.22
CA GLY A 22 -8.91 2.27 1.37
C GLY A 22 -8.16 1.94 0.08
N ILE A 23 -7.11 1.13 0.16
CA ILE A 23 -6.40 0.61 -1.02
C ILE A 23 -7.34 -0.26 -1.86
N GLY A 24 -8.13 -1.13 -1.22
CA GLY A 24 -9.12 -1.96 -1.88
C GLY A 24 -10.20 -1.14 -2.59
N LEU A 25 -10.70 -0.08 -1.95
CA LEU A 25 -11.72 0.81 -2.53
C LEU A 25 -11.17 1.51 -3.77
N LEU A 26 -9.98 2.08 -3.66
CA LEU A 26 -9.30 2.75 -4.76
C LEU A 26 -9.08 1.80 -5.94
N ALA A 27 -8.54 0.60 -5.69
CA ALA A 27 -8.33 -0.41 -6.71
C ALA A 27 -9.63 -0.86 -7.38
N SER A 28 -10.67 -1.12 -6.58
CA SER A 28 -11.99 -1.56 -7.07
C SER A 28 -12.63 -0.50 -7.97
N MET A 29 -12.50 0.77 -7.61
CA MET A 29 -13.00 1.89 -8.42
C MET A 29 -12.24 2.01 -9.74
N VAL A 30 -10.91 1.96 -9.71
CA VAL A 30 -10.08 2.05 -10.92
C VAL A 30 -10.39 0.90 -11.88
N TYR A 31 -10.44 -0.33 -11.38
CA TYR A 31 -10.81 -1.48 -12.21
C TYR A 31 -12.25 -1.38 -12.70
N GLY A 32 -13.21 -1.02 -11.83
CA GLY A 32 -14.62 -0.88 -12.19
C GLY A 32 -14.84 0.11 -13.33
N PHE A 33 -14.21 1.28 -13.26
CA PHE A 33 -14.25 2.27 -14.34
C PHE A 33 -13.58 1.77 -15.61
N TRP A 34 -12.40 1.16 -15.50
CA TRP A 34 -11.71 0.65 -16.68
C TRP A 34 -12.54 -0.43 -17.40
N PHE A 35 -13.06 -1.42 -16.67
CA PHE A 35 -13.90 -2.47 -17.24
C PHE A 35 -15.18 -1.92 -17.88
N LEU A 36 -15.79 -0.90 -17.27
CA LEU A 36 -16.94 -0.21 -17.85
C LEU A 36 -16.59 0.43 -19.19
N GLN A 37 -15.44 1.08 -19.30
CA GLN A 37 -14.96 1.68 -20.56
C GLN A 37 -14.54 0.62 -21.57
N ALA A 38 -14.05 -0.53 -21.13
CA ALA A 38 -13.59 -1.62 -21.98
C ALA A 38 -14.75 -2.49 -22.54
N GLY A 39 -15.97 -2.33 -22.01
CA GLY A 39 -17.16 -3.11 -22.39
C GLY A 39 -17.41 -4.35 -21.51
N ASP A 40 -16.58 -4.59 -20.49
CA ASP A 40 -16.76 -5.71 -19.57
C ASP A 40 -17.68 -5.34 -18.40
N TYR A 41 -18.99 -5.35 -18.66
CA TYR A 41 -19.99 -4.96 -17.66
C TYR A 41 -20.03 -5.89 -16.44
N ILE A 42 -19.64 -7.17 -16.58
CA ILE A 42 -19.63 -8.13 -15.48
C ILE A 42 -18.54 -7.75 -14.48
N TYR A 43 -17.31 -7.54 -14.96
CA TYR A 43 -16.22 -7.13 -14.08
C TYR A 43 -16.36 -5.70 -13.57
N ALA A 44 -16.98 -4.81 -14.35
CA ALA A 44 -17.36 -3.47 -13.89
C ALA A 44 -18.31 -3.55 -12.69
N LEU A 45 -19.36 -4.38 -12.79
CA LEU A 45 -20.31 -4.61 -11.70
C LEU A 45 -19.62 -5.20 -10.46
N CYS A 46 -18.71 -6.16 -10.63
CA CYS A 46 -17.91 -6.69 -9.52
C CYS A 46 -17.08 -5.60 -8.83
N GLY A 47 -16.40 -4.75 -9.60
CA GLY A 47 -15.60 -3.64 -9.07
C GLY A 47 -16.43 -2.63 -8.28
N PHE A 48 -17.55 -2.16 -8.84
CA PHE A 48 -18.41 -1.19 -8.15
C PHE A 48 -19.14 -1.79 -6.95
N SER A 49 -19.49 -3.07 -7.00
CA SER A 49 -20.11 -3.79 -5.87
C SER A 49 -19.12 -3.93 -4.71
N LEU A 50 -17.87 -4.31 -5.00
CA LEU A 50 -16.80 -4.35 -4.01
C LEU A 50 -16.54 -2.95 -3.43
N ALA A 51 -16.44 -1.92 -4.28
CA ALA A 51 -16.31 -0.52 -3.83
C ALA A 51 -17.43 -0.10 -2.88
N GLY A 52 -18.70 -0.39 -3.22
CA GLY A 52 -19.85 -0.10 -2.35
C GLY A 52 -19.76 -0.79 -0.99
N SER A 53 -19.38 -2.07 -0.97
CA SER A 53 -19.18 -2.81 0.28
C SER A 53 -18.04 -2.24 1.13
N LEU A 54 -16.95 -1.82 0.50
CA LEU A 54 -15.79 -1.23 1.18
C LEU A 54 -16.10 0.16 1.71
N ILE A 55 -16.92 0.97 1.03
CA ILE A 55 -17.40 2.25 1.56
C ILE A 55 -18.17 2.01 2.86
N ALA A 56 -19.12 1.07 2.86
CA ALA A 56 -19.87 0.74 4.07
C ALA A 56 -18.95 0.23 5.20
N PHE A 57 -18.01 -0.66 4.89
CA PHE A 57 -17.01 -1.14 5.84
C PHE A 57 -16.15 -0.01 6.42
N LEU A 58 -15.63 0.89 5.57
CA LEU A 58 -14.75 1.99 5.98
C LEU A 58 -15.43 2.97 6.94
N LEU A 59 -16.74 3.18 6.82
CA LEU A 59 -17.50 4.00 7.77
C LEU A 59 -17.37 3.44 9.20
N TYR A 60 -17.51 2.13 9.37
CA TYR A 60 -17.36 1.48 10.68
C TYR A 60 -15.91 1.27 11.09
N ASN A 61 -15.01 1.02 10.14
CA ASN A 61 -13.60 0.76 10.43
C ASN A 61 -12.84 2.04 10.84
N VAL A 62 -13.11 3.17 10.18
CA VAL A 62 -12.41 4.45 10.40
C VAL A 62 -13.17 5.36 11.37
N PHE A 63 -14.50 5.39 11.32
CA PHE A 63 -15.33 6.32 12.11
C PHE A 63 -16.22 5.63 13.15
N GLY A 64 -16.27 4.30 13.19
CA GLY A 64 -16.97 3.55 14.20
C GLY A 64 -16.23 3.58 15.54
N ASN A 65 -16.50 4.59 16.38
CA ASN A 65 -15.91 4.66 17.71
C ASN A 65 -16.52 3.60 18.67
N THR A 66 -17.83 3.36 18.58
CA THR A 66 -18.56 2.41 19.44
C THR A 66 -18.87 1.09 18.76
N ASN A 67 -19.08 1.10 17.43
CA ASN A 67 -19.44 -0.08 16.62
C ASN A 67 -18.33 -0.42 15.62
N LYS A 68 -17.07 -0.44 16.09
CA LYS A 68 -15.91 -0.63 15.22
C LYS A 68 -15.88 -2.04 14.64
N ILE A 69 -15.67 -2.13 13.34
CA ILE A 69 -15.50 -3.40 12.63
C ILE A 69 -14.06 -3.49 12.14
N PHE A 70 -13.39 -4.61 12.43
CA PHE A 70 -12.07 -4.94 11.89
C PHE A 70 -12.23 -5.85 10.68
N MET A 71 -11.35 -5.69 9.69
CA MET A 71 -11.39 -6.50 8.47
C MET A 71 -11.05 -7.96 8.78
N GLY A 72 -9.91 -8.19 9.46
CA GLY A 72 -9.45 -9.51 9.86
C GLY A 72 -9.05 -10.37 8.66
N ASP A 73 -8.46 -11.55 8.95
CA ASP A 73 -7.93 -12.44 7.91
C ASP A 73 -9.00 -12.83 6.87
N THR A 74 -10.24 -13.08 7.30
CA THR A 74 -11.32 -13.44 6.37
C THR A 74 -11.59 -12.31 5.36
N GLY A 75 -11.70 -11.07 5.84
CA GLY A 75 -11.98 -9.92 4.98
C GLY A 75 -10.80 -9.59 4.05
N SER A 76 -9.59 -9.58 4.60
CA SER A 76 -8.37 -9.21 3.86
C SER A 76 -8.01 -10.24 2.79
N LEU A 77 -8.19 -11.54 3.05
CA LEU A 77 -7.95 -12.60 2.07
C LEU A 77 -9.00 -12.60 0.96
N VAL A 78 -10.28 -12.36 1.28
CA VAL A 78 -11.34 -12.21 0.27
C VAL A 78 -11.07 -10.99 -0.60
N LEU A 79 -10.76 -9.83 0.01
CA LEU A 79 -10.39 -8.63 -0.73
C LEU A 79 -9.20 -8.90 -1.66
N GLY A 80 -8.12 -9.48 -1.13
CA GLY A 80 -6.93 -9.82 -1.90
C GLY A 80 -7.23 -10.78 -3.05
N THR A 81 -8.16 -11.72 -2.86
CA THR A 81 -8.57 -12.68 -3.89
C THR A 81 -9.31 -11.97 -5.03
N VAL A 82 -10.29 -11.14 -4.71
CA VAL A 82 -11.05 -10.39 -5.74
C VAL A 82 -10.13 -9.45 -6.49
N LEU A 83 -9.26 -8.70 -5.80
CA LEU A 83 -8.30 -7.80 -6.45
C LEU A 83 -7.30 -8.57 -7.33
N ALA A 84 -6.83 -9.74 -6.91
CA ALA A 84 -5.94 -10.57 -7.72
C ALA A 84 -6.61 -11.05 -9.01
N ILE A 85 -7.88 -11.48 -8.93
CA ILE A 85 -8.65 -11.91 -10.10
C ILE A 85 -8.89 -10.73 -11.05
N MET A 86 -9.33 -9.58 -10.53
CA MET A 86 -9.52 -8.37 -11.35
C MET A 86 -8.21 -7.90 -12.00
N THR A 87 -7.09 -7.95 -11.26
CA THR A 87 -5.76 -7.60 -11.79
C THR A 87 -5.35 -8.51 -12.95
N LEU A 88 -5.55 -9.82 -12.82
CA LEU A 88 -5.23 -10.75 -13.89
C LEU A 88 -6.16 -10.55 -15.09
N HIS A 89 -7.47 -10.46 -14.85
CA HIS A 89 -8.45 -10.27 -15.90
C HIS A 89 -8.20 -8.97 -16.68
N PHE A 90 -7.90 -7.88 -15.97
CA PHE A 90 -7.51 -6.61 -16.56
C PHE A 90 -6.37 -6.78 -17.59
N ASN A 91 -5.31 -7.52 -17.26
CA ASN A 91 -4.15 -7.69 -18.15
C ASN A 91 -4.38 -8.59 -19.37
N ILE A 92 -5.37 -9.49 -19.32
CA ILE A 92 -5.65 -10.43 -20.42
C ILE A 92 -6.87 -10.03 -21.23
N TYR A 93 -7.69 -9.11 -20.72
CA TYR A 93 -8.90 -8.67 -21.39
C TYR A 93 -8.56 -7.78 -22.58
N TYR A 94 -9.11 -8.14 -23.74
CA TYR A 94 -9.03 -7.35 -24.96
C TYR A 94 -10.31 -6.52 -25.05
N PRO A 95 -10.22 -5.18 -24.93
CA PRO A 95 -11.39 -4.33 -24.96
C PRO A 95 -12.14 -4.44 -26.29
N GLU A 96 -13.47 -4.56 -26.22
CA GLU A 96 -14.33 -4.48 -27.41
C GLU A 96 -14.35 -3.03 -27.94
N ILE A 97 -14.24 -2.06 -27.04
CA ILE A 97 -14.25 -0.64 -27.32
C ILE A 97 -12.80 -0.18 -27.56
N LYS A 98 -12.48 0.17 -28.81
CA LYS A 98 -11.12 0.56 -29.24
C LYS A 98 -10.55 1.81 -28.54
N THR A 99 -11.38 2.62 -27.90
CA THR A 99 -10.93 3.81 -27.15
C THR A 99 -10.44 3.49 -25.75
N ALA A 100 -10.71 2.29 -25.23
CA ALA A 100 -10.18 1.87 -23.93
C ALA A 100 -8.71 1.47 -24.07
N ALA A 101 -7.85 2.03 -23.22
CA ALA A 101 -6.46 1.61 -23.13
C ALA A 101 -6.40 0.12 -22.77
N HIS A 102 -5.53 -0.65 -23.43
CA HIS A 102 -5.31 -2.06 -23.09
C HIS A 102 -4.86 -2.21 -21.63
N GLY A 103 -5.25 -3.31 -21.00
CA GLY A 103 -4.80 -3.61 -19.66
C GLY A 103 -3.31 -3.96 -19.68
N LEU A 104 -2.49 -3.09 -19.12
CA LEU A 104 -1.04 -3.20 -19.14
C LEU A 104 -0.49 -3.55 -17.74
N PRO A 105 0.51 -4.46 -17.64
CA PRO A 105 1.09 -4.85 -16.36
C PRO A 105 1.62 -3.69 -15.52
N ALA A 106 2.10 -2.60 -16.15
CA ALA A 106 2.52 -1.39 -15.44
C ALA A 106 1.36 -0.73 -14.69
N ILE A 107 0.18 -0.62 -15.30
CA ILE A 107 -1.00 -0.04 -14.66
C ILE A 107 -1.50 -0.97 -13.55
N SER A 108 -1.52 -2.27 -13.79
CA SER A 108 -1.82 -3.26 -12.75
C SER A 108 -0.90 -3.10 -11.55
N LEU A 109 0.41 -3.01 -11.78
CA LEU A 109 1.37 -2.78 -10.71
C LEU A 109 1.05 -1.49 -9.96
N ALA A 110 0.78 -0.37 -10.66
CA ALA A 110 0.45 0.91 -10.03
C ALA A 110 -0.76 0.80 -9.08
N ILE A 111 -1.80 0.06 -9.47
CA ILE A 111 -3.03 -0.09 -8.68
C ILE A 111 -2.77 -0.80 -7.34
N ILE A 112 -1.95 -1.87 -7.38
CA ILE A 112 -1.61 -2.69 -6.20
C ILE A 112 -0.19 -2.44 -5.68
N ILE A 113 0.41 -1.28 -5.98
CA ILE A 113 1.83 -1.07 -5.75
C ILE A 113 2.18 -1.07 -4.26
N VAL A 114 1.34 -0.46 -3.42
CA VAL A 114 1.56 -0.39 -1.97
C VAL A 114 1.71 -1.78 -1.35
N PRO A 115 0.72 -2.71 -1.46
CA PRO A 115 0.87 -4.04 -0.88
C PRO A 115 2.02 -4.83 -1.49
N VAL A 116 2.22 -4.76 -2.81
CA VAL A 116 3.29 -5.50 -3.49
C VAL A 116 4.67 -5.03 -3.03
N VAL A 117 4.94 -3.72 -3.08
CA VAL A 117 6.24 -3.15 -2.71
C VAL A 117 6.52 -3.34 -1.23
N ASP A 118 5.53 -3.12 -0.35
CA ASP A 118 5.72 -3.33 1.09
C ASP A 118 6.13 -4.77 1.40
N THR A 119 5.43 -5.73 0.80
CA THR A 119 5.70 -7.15 0.97
C THR A 119 7.09 -7.53 0.45
N ILE A 120 7.45 -7.12 -0.78
CA ILE A 120 8.77 -7.43 -1.35
C ILE A 120 9.87 -6.78 -0.52
N ARG A 121 9.69 -5.51 -0.11
CA ARG A 121 10.68 -4.78 0.71
C ARG A 121 10.93 -5.48 2.04
N VAL A 122 9.86 -5.86 2.75
CA VAL A 122 9.99 -6.52 4.06
C VAL A 122 10.62 -7.91 3.89
N ILE A 123 10.24 -8.68 2.86
CA ILE A 123 10.88 -9.96 2.55
C ILE A 123 12.39 -9.77 2.25
N ALA A 124 12.76 -8.77 1.45
CA ALA A 124 14.15 -8.48 1.13
C ALA A 124 14.97 -8.14 2.39
N ILE A 125 14.41 -7.34 3.30
CA ILE A 125 15.03 -7.02 4.60
C ILE A 125 15.21 -8.29 5.44
N ARG A 126 14.21 -9.19 5.48
CA ARG A 126 14.30 -10.45 6.23
C ARG A 126 15.42 -11.36 5.70
N ILE A 127 15.48 -11.52 4.38
CA ILE A 127 16.49 -12.34 3.70
C ILE A 127 17.90 -11.77 3.97
N ALA A 128 18.06 -10.44 3.88
CA ALA A 128 19.33 -9.78 4.20
C ALA A 128 19.81 -10.04 5.63
N HIS A 129 18.87 -10.18 6.58
CA HIS A 129 19.15 -10.55 7.98
C HIS A 129 19.15 -12.07 8.23
N LYS A 130 19.17 -12.92 7.19
CA LYS A 130 19.15 -14.39 7.28
C LYS A 130 17.95 -14.93 8.08
N ARG A 131 16.83 -14.20 8.09
CA ARG A 131 15.56 -14.64 8.70
C ARG A 131 14.66 -15.25 7.63
N SER A 132 13.72 -16.09 8.08
CA SER A 132 12.70 -16.66 7.19
C SER A 132 11.87 -15.54 6.54
N PRO A 133 11.57 -15.61 5.22
CA PRO A 133 10.66 -14.68 4.55
C PRO A 133 9.28 -14.57 5.21
N PHE A 134 8.85 -15.61 5.93
CA PHE A 134 7.53 -15.72 6.57
C PHE A 134 7.53 -15.35 8.06
N SER A 135 8.66 -14.93 8.63
CA SER A 135 8.69 -14.50 10.04
C SER A 135 7.90 -13.19 10.22
N PRO A 136 7.14 -13.01 11.32
CA PRO A 136 6.48 -11.73 11.62
C PRO A 136 7.47 -10.57 11.64
N ASP A 137 7.05 -9.39 11.14
CA ASP A 137 7.87 -8.18 11.14
C ASP A 137 7.00 -6.94 11.33
N MET A 138 7.52 -5.90 11.97
CA MET A 138 6.88 -4.60 12.18
C MET A 138 7.53 -3.48 11.36
N ASN A 139 8.37 -3.84 10.36
CA ASN A 139 9.05 -2.91 9.46
C ASN A 139 8.23 -2.52 8.21
N HIS A 140 6.96 -2.91 8.16
CA HIS A 140 6.01 -2.50 7.12
C HIS A 140 5.87 -0.97 7.05
N ILE A 141 5.59 -0.45 5.86
CA ILE A 141 5.46 0.99 5.58
C ILE A 141 4.47 1.63 6.56
N HIS A 142 3.32 1.00 6.76
CA HIS A 142 2.24 1.53 7.58
C HIS A 142 2.59 1.61 9.07
N HIS A 143 3.32 0.62 9.61
CA HIS A 143 3.80 0.67 11.00
C HIS A 143 4.87 1.75 11.19
N ASN A 144 5.76 1.93 10.22
CA ASN A 144 6.79 2.97 10.29
C ASN A 144 6.18 4.38 10.20
N LEU A 145 5.23 4.58 9.27
CA LEU A 145 4.55 5.86 9.14
C LEU A 145 3.64 6.14 10.33
N LEU A 146 2.97 5.12 10.89
CA LEU A 146 2.16 5.28 12.10
C LEU A 146 2.98 5.76 13.31
N LYS A 147 4.21 5.29 13.48
CA LYS A 147 5.10 5.79 14.55
C LYS A 147 5.47 7.27 14.38
N LEU A 148 5.38 7.81 13.16
CA LEU A 148 5.65 9.21 12.86
C LEU A 148 4.41 10.09 13.02
N THR A 149 3.23 9.61 12.62
CA THR A 149 1.98 10.38 12.63
C THR A 149 1.18 10.24 13.93
N GLY A 150 1.26 9.09 14.61
CA GLY A 150 0.52 8.78 15.83
C GLY A 150 -0.97 8.48 15.65
N ASP A 151 -1.49 8.51 14.43
CA ASP A 151 -2.92 8.35 14.13
C ASP A 151 -3.14 7.46 12.90
N HIS A 152 -3.96 6.42 13.07
CA HIS A 152 -4.29 5.43 12.02
C HIS A 152 -4.92 6.08 10.79
N LYS A 153 -5.88 7.01 10.99
CA LYS A 153 -6.62 7.66 9.90
C LYS A 153 -5.69 8.52 9.06
N ILE A 154 -4.81 9.28 9.72
CA ILE A 154 -3.81 10.10 9.05
C ILE A 154 -2.83 9.22 8.25
N THR A 155 -2.31 8.15 8.86
CA THR A 155 -1.40 7.22 8.18
C THR A 155 -2.04 6.59 6.95
N SER A 156 -3.25 6.06 7.10
CA SER A 156 -4.00 5.43 6.01
C SER A 156 -4.31 6.43 4.90
N ALA A 157 -4.76 7.65 5.23
CA ALA A 157 -5.05 8.69 4.26
C ALA A 157 -3.81 9.09 3.44
N ILE A 158 -2.64 9.23 4.08
CA ILE A 158 -1.38 9.55 3.38
C ILE A 158 -1.01 8.43 2.41
N ILE A 159 -1.05 7.16 2.85
CA ILE A 159 -0.66 6.03 2.00
C ILE A 159 -1.63 5.87 0.82
N VAL A 160 -2.94 5.98 1.06
CA VAL A 160 -3.96 5.91 0.01
C VAL A 160 -3.83 7.08 -0.98
N ALA A 161 -3.56 8.30 -0.50
CA ALA A 161 -3.35 9.46 -1.36
C ALA A 161 -2.10 9.32 -2.24
N ILE A 162 -0.99 8.80 -1.69
CA ILE A 162 0.22 8.48 -2.46
C ILE A 162 -0.10 7.41 -3.50
N ASN A 163 -0.84 6.36 -3.14
CA ASN A 163 -1.25 5.32 -4.09
C ASN A 163 -2.08 5.90 -5.25
N ALA A 164 -3.05 6.75 -4.94
CA ALA A 164 -3.88 7.42 -5.94
C ALA A 164 -3.05 8.30 -6.88
N LEU A 165 -2.06 9.03 -6.34
CA LEU A 165 -1.14 9.82 -7.15
C LEU A 165 -0.28 8.95 -8.07
N ILE A 166 0.23 7.82 -7.57
CA ILE A 166 1.01 6.87 -8.40
C ILE A 166 0.15 6.32 -9.53
N ILE A 167 -1.10 5.93 -9.25
CA ILE A 167 -2.04 5.45 -10.27
C ILE A 167 -2.28 6.54 -11.32
N LEU A 168 -2.55 7.78 -10.89
CA LEU A 168 -2.77 8.90 -11.80
C LEU A 168 -1.54 9.13 -12.70
N CYS A 169 -0.34 9.21 -12.12
CA CYS A 169 0.89 9.35 -12.89
C CYS A 169 1.11 8.18 -13.85
N ALA A 170 0.78 6.94 -13.46
CA ALA A 170 0.90 5.79 -14.33
C ALA A 170 0.01 5.91 -15.57
N PHE A 171 -1.25 6.33 -15.41
CA PHE A 171 -2.15 6.57 -16.54
C PHE A 171 -1.71 7.73 -17.43
N LEU A 172 -1.12 8.79 -16.87
CA LEU A 172 -0.63 9.93 -17.65
C LEU A 172 0.65 9.64 -18.43
N LEU A 173 1.48 8.72 -17.95
CA LEU A 173 2.81 8.45 -18.51
C LEU A 173 2.87 7.17 -19.37
N ILE A 174 1.82 6.36 -19.39
CA ILE A 174 1.85 5.05 -20.07
C ILE A 174 2.06 5.18 -21.58
N ASP A 175 1.44 6.16 -22.23
CA ASP A 175 1.54 6.35 -23.68
C ASP A 175 2.91 6.90 -24.08
N GLU A 176 3.53 7.73 -23.24
CA GLU A 176 4.83 8.36 -23.49
C GLU A 176 6.01 7.41 -23.21
N LEU A 177 5.94 6.64 -22.12
CA LEU A 177 7.05 5.79 -21.67
C LEU A 177 6.90 4.34 -22.15
N GLY A 178 5.68 3.90 -22.44
CA GLY A 178 5.36 2.51 -22.71
C GLY A 178 5.41 1.62 -21.46
N ASN A 179 4.84 0.41 -21.58
CA ASN A 179 4.65 -0.50 -20.46
C ASN A 179 5.94 -0.87 -19.72
N ASN A 180 7.01 -1.24 -20.44
CA ASN A 180 8.20 -1.80 -19.81
C ASN A 180 8.97 -0.75 -18.99
N ILE A 181 9.18 0.43 -19.55
CA ILE A 181 9.88 1.52 -18.86
C ILE A 181 9.07 1.99 -17.67
N LEU A 182 7.76 2.21 -17.84
CA LEU A 182 6.89 2.61 -16.75
C LEU A 182 6.87 1.57 -15.62
N PHE A 183 6.82 0.28 -15.94
CA PHE A 183 6.83 -0.80 -14.94
C PHE A 183 8.06 -0.72 -14.03
N PHE A 184 9.27 -0.57 -14.60
CA PHE A 184 10.50 -0.45 -13.81
C PHE A 184 10.57 0.85 -13.02
N LEU A 185 10.11 1.97 -13.60
CA LEU A 185 10.05 3.26 -12.89
C LEU A 185 9.09 3.21 -11.70
N LEU A 186 7.93 2.57 -11.85
CA LEU A 186 6.98 2.34 -10.77
C LEU A 186 7.60 1.49 -9.66
N LEU A 187 8.27 0.37 -10.00
CA LEU A 187 8.96 -0.44 -8.98
C LEU A 187 10.00 0.39 -8.21
N ILE A 188 10.88 1.10 -8.91
CA ILE A 188 11.95 1.90 -8.28
C ILE A 188 11.34 2.99 -7.40
N SER A 189 10.41 3.78 -7.94
CA SER A 189 9.76 4.85 -7.17
C SER A 189 9.00 4.30 -5.96
N GLY A 190 8.30 3.17 -6.10
CA GLY A 190 7.64 2.47 -5.01
C GLY A 190 8.61 2.11 -3.89
N PHE A 191 9.76 1.49 -4.20
CA PHE A 191 10.78 1.14 -3.20
C PHE A 191 11.38 2.37 -2.51
N VAL A 192 11.62 3.45 -3.27
CA VAL A 192 12.12 4.72 -2.73
C VAL A 192 11.10 5.29 -1.75
N LEU A 193 9.86 5.50 -2.20
CA LEU A 193 8.78 6.07 -1.38
C LEU A 193 8.49 5.21 -0.14
N GLY A 194 8.41 3.89 -0.29
CA GLY A 194 8.19 2.96 0.81
C GLY A 194 9.33 2.91 1.84
N SER A 195 10.54 3.33 1.46
CA SER A 195 11.68 3.37 2.39
C SER A 195 11.77 4.69 3.17
N ILE A 196 11.08 5.75 2.74
CA ILE A 196 11.13 7.07 3.39
C ILE A 196 10.76 7.01 4.88
N PRO A 197 9.61 6.42 5.31
CA PRO A 197 9.23 6.41 6.72
C PRO A 197 10.25 5.70 7.62
N PHE A 198 10.88 4.64 7.11
CA PHE A 198 11.93 3.90 7.82
C PHE A 198 13.16 4.77 8.07
N TYR A 199 13.66 5.47 7.04
CA TYR A 199 14.82 6.34 7.19
C TYR A 199 14.51 7.57 8.06
N MET A 200 13.31 8.14 7.96
CA MET A 200 12.86 9.23 8.84
C MET A 200 12.85 8.82 10.31
N LEU A 201 12.34 7.63 10.63
CA LEU A 201 12.37 7.11 12.00
C LEU A 201 13.80 6.92 12.51
N ARG A 202 14.68 6.34 11.69
CA ARG A 202 16.09 6.14 12.06
C ARG A 202 16.79 7.48 12.33
N TRP A 203 16.52 8.49 11.50
CA TRP A 203 17.03 9.84 11.69
C TRP A 203 16.55 10.49 12.99
N ASN A 204 15.24 10.40 13.28
CA ASN A 204 14.64 10.93 14.50
C ASN A 204 15.19 10.27 15.76
N ASN A 205 15.38 8.96 15.75
CA ASN A 205 15.93 8.22 16.88
C ASN A 205 17.39 8.61 17.15
N ALA A 206 18.22 8.71 16.12
CA ALA A 206 19.61 9.17 16.26
C ALA A 206 19.71 10.59 16.84
N HIS A 207 18.80 11.50 16.45
CA HIS A 207 18.76 12.86 17.01
C HIS A 207 18.32 12.89 18.47
N LYS A 208 17.38 12.04 18.88
CA LYS A 208 16.98 11.90 20.29
C LYS A 208 18.12 11.36 21.14
N GLU A 209 18.81 10.33 20.67
CA GLU A 209 19.95 9.72 21.35
C GLU A 209 21.09 10.73 21.56
N ASN A 210 21.46 11.49 20.51
CA ASN A 210 22.47 12.54 20.62
C ASN A 210 22.09 13.64 21.63
N LYS A 211 20.82 14.05 21.70
CA LYS A 211 20.35 15.01 22.70
C LYS A 211 20.45 14.45 24.13
N THR A 212 20.10 13.18 24.33
CA THR A 212 20.22 12.53 25.64
C THR A 212 21.67 12.41 26.07
N ILE A 213 22.57 11.98 25.18
CA ILE A 213 24.02 11.90 25.45
C ILE A 213 24.57 13.28 25.79
N PHE A 214 24.20 14.31 25.03
CA PHE A 214 24.62 15.69 25.29
C PHE A 214 24.14 16.18 26.66
N ALA A 215 22.86 15.97 27.00
CA ALA A 215 22.32 16.34 28.31
C ALA A 215 23.02 15.61 29.46
N LEU A 216 23.30 14.31 29.32
CA LEU A 216 24.07 13.53 30.29
C LEU A 216 25.49 14.06 30.45
N SER A 217 26.14 14.47 29.36
CA SER A 217 27.49 15.02 29.40
C SER A 217 27.56 16.35 30.18
N ILE A 218 26.55 17.21 30.04
CA ILE A 218 26.42 18.45 30.81
C ILE A 218 26.19 18.14 32.29
N PHE A 219 25.27 17.21 32.59
CA PHE A 219 24.97 16.80 33.96
C PHE A 219 26.19 16.22 34.68
N LEU A 220 26.94 15.31 34.03
CA LEU A 220 28.16 14.73 34.58
C LEU A 220 29.28 15.77 34.76
N LYS A 221 29.36 16.76 33.88
CA LYS A 221 30.34 17.86 34.01
C LYS A 221 30.06 18.73 35.24
N LYS A 222 28.79 18.92 35.61
CA LYS A 222 28.37 19.64 36.81
C LYS A 222 28.74 18.90 38.10
N PHE A 223 28.67 17.57 38.09
CA PHE A 223 29.08 16.73 39.24
C PHE A 223 30.60 16.65 39.44
N LYS A 224 31.40 16.88 38.41
CA LYS A 224 32.88 16.89 38.52
C LYS A 224 33.46 18.23 38.97
N SER A 225 32.64 19.28 39.06
CA SER A 225 33.05 20.62 39.47
C SER A 225 32.74 20.96 40.94
N GLU A 226 32.23 20.00 41.71
CA GLU A 226 32.05 20.03 43.17
C GLU A 226 33.06 19.08 43.82
#